data_AF-A0A975CS62-F1
#
_entry.id   AF-A0A975CS62-F1
#
_cell.length_a   1.000
_cell.length_b   1.000
_cell.length_c   1.000
_cell.angle_alpha   90.00
_cell.angle_beta   90.00
_cell.angle_gamma   90.00
#
_symmetry.space_group_name_H-M   'P 1'
#
loop_
_entity.id
_entity.type
_entity.pdbx_description
1 polymer ?
#
loop_
_entity_poly.entity_id
_entity_poly.type
_entity_poly.pdbx_seq_one_letter_code
_entity_poly.pdbx_strand_id
1 'polypeptide(L)' 'MSPGVPSSLNKPNFPHIFCYLNDRKYISFENSGTINFEKVDFIEQICAGNFSAKLKNEMDENDIIEIKNGQFDLICTIP' A
#
# COMPACT_ATOMS: atom_id res chain seq x y z
N MET A 1 3.82 -0.26 -21.03
CA MET A 1 4.38 -1.54 -20.54
C MET A 1 5.30 -1.23 -19.39
N SER A 2 4.98 -1.67 -18.17
CA SER A 2 5.85 -1.46 -17.01
C SER A 2 6.98 -2.50 -17.05
N PRO A 3 8.26 -2.12 -16.95
CA PRO A 3 9.37 -3.07 -16.98
C PRO A 3 9.35 -3.90 -15.69
N GLY A 4 9.20 -5.22 -15.83
CA GLY A 4 9.29 -6.17 -14.71
C GLY A 4 10.69 -6.13 -14.10
N VAL A 5 10.76 -5.99 -12.77
CA VAL A 5 12.02 -5.96 -12.03
C VAL A 5 12.38 -7.41 -11.65
N PRO A 6 13.62 -7.88 -11.91
CA PRO A 6 14.05 -9.22 -11.54
C PRO A 6 14.04 -9.38 -10.01
N SER A 7 13.53 -10.52 -9.53
CA SER A 7 13.45 -10.85 -8.11
C SER A 7 14.84 -11.02 -7.49
N SER A 8 15.32 -10.02 -6.74
CA SER A 8 16.48 -10.16 -5.87
C SER A 8 16.11 -10.98 -4.63
N LEU A 9 17.04 -11.81 -4.12
CA LEU A 9 16.91 -12.60 -2.88
C LEU A 9 16.72 -11.76 -1.60
N ASN A 10 16.81 -10.43 -1.69
CA ASN A 10 16.35 -9.54 -0.65
C ASN A 10 14.83 -9.49 -0.70
N LYS A 11 14.17 -10.01 0.35
CA LYS A 11 12.73 -9.88 0.54
C LYS A 11 12.36 -8.42 0.24
N PRO A 12 11.47 -8.14 -0.73
CA PRO A 12 11.11 -6.77 -1.05
C PRO A 12 10.51 -6.11 0.18
N ASN A 13 11.29 -5.27 0.87
CA ASN A 13 10.81 -4.46 1.99
C ASN A 13 10.21 -3.18 1.41
N PHE A 14 9.20 -3.32 0.56
CA PHE A 14 8.48 -2.18 0.01
C PHE A 14 7.31 -1.84 0.93
N PRO A 15 7.09 -0.55 1.24
CA PRO A 15 5.92 -0.14 1.99
C PRO A 15 4.66 -0.54 1.22
N HIS A 16 3.71 -1.16 1.91
CA HIS A 16 2.43 -1.56 1.33
C HIS A 16 1.57 -0.32 0.97
N ILE A 17 1.75 0.78 1.70
CA ILE A 17 1.03 2.03 1.48
C ILE A 17 2.03 3.19 1.56
N PHE A 18 1.98 4.10 0.59
CA PHE A 18 2.68 5.38 0.67
C PHE A 18 1.81 6.49 0.07
N CYS A 19 2.03 7.72 0.51
CA CYS A 19 1.42 8.90 -0.10
C CYS A 19 2.35 10.10 -0.05
N TYR A 20 2.05 11.10 -0.87
CA TYR A 20 2.69 12.40 -0.83
C TYR A 20 1.69 13.44 -0.31
N LEU A 21 2.10 14.20 0.70
CA LEU A 21 1.36 15.35 1.21
C LEU A 21 2.33 16.52 1.32
N ASN A 22 2.05 17.63 0.63
CA ASN A 22 2.90 18.84 0.64
C ASN A 22 4.39 18.53 0.39
N ASP A 23 4.68 17.79 -0.69
CA ASP A 23 6.03 17.33 -1.08
C ASP A 23 6.75 16.44 -0.07
N ARG A 24 6.06 15.99 0.99
CA ARG A 24 6.58 15.02 1.95
C ARG A 24 6.04 13.64 1.63
N LYS A 25 6.93 12.66 1.65
CA LYS A 25 6.60 11.26 1.43
C LYS A 25 6.33 10.60 2.78
N TYR A 26 5.18 9.96 2.89
CA TYR A 26 4.79 9.16 4.04
C TYR A 26 4.71 7.69 3.64
N ILE A 27 5.30 6.81 4.45
CA ILE A 27 5.39 5.38 4.18
C ILE A 27 4.82 4.55 5.34
N SER A 28 4.15 3.45 5.01
CA SER A 28 3.70 2.46 5.99
C SER A 28 4.89 1.73 6.58
N PHE A 29 4.76 1.31 7.84
CA PHE A 29 5.76 0.51 8.54
C PHE A 29 5.13 -0.80 9.07
N GLU A 30 5.96 -1.68 9.62
CA GLU A 30 5.49 -2.95 10.17
C GLU A 30 4.40 -2.75 11.23
N ASN A 31 3.31 -3.53 11.13
CA ASN A 31 2.14 -3.44 12.02
C ASN A 31 1.50 -2.05 12.10
N SER A 32 1.65 -1.22 11.06
CA SER A 32 1.10 0.14 11.03
C SER A 32 -0.39 0.21 10.71
N GLY A 33 -1.03 -0.89 10.32
CA GLY A 33 -2.40 -0.88 9.84
C GLY A 33 -2.96 -2.24 9.46
N THR A 34 -4.14 -2.20 8.85
CA THR A 34 -4.89 -3.36 8.33
C THR A 34 -5.38 -3.06 6.92
N ILE A 35 -5.40 -4.10 6.08
CA ILE A 35 -6.01 -4.07 4.75
C ILE A 35 -7.02 -5.22 4.72
N ASN A 36 -8.28 -4.91 4.44
CA ASN A 36 -9.35 -5.89 4.34
C ASN A 36 -9.83 -5.93 2.89
N PHE A 37 -9.73 -7.11 2.28
CA PHE A 37 -10.28 -7.37 0.96
C PHE A 37 -11.76 -7.75 1.11
N GLU A 38 -12.65 -6.96 0.54
CA GLU A 38 -14.09 -7.22 0.56
C GLU A 38 -14.54 -8.00 -0.68
N LYS A 39 -13.87 -7.76 -1.82
CA LYS A 39 -14.13 -8.48 -3.07
C LYS A 39 -12.82 -8.78 -3.79
N VAL A 40 -12.62 -10.04 -4.16
CA VAL A 40 -11.52 -10.49 -5.01
C VAL A 40 -12.09 -11.44 -6.05
N ASP A 41 -12.03 -11.04 -7.32
CA ASP A 41 -12.45 -11.81 -8.47
C ASP A 41 -11.41 -11.70 -9.59
N PHE A 42 -10.68 -12.78 -9.83
CA PHE A 42 -9.62 -12.80 -10.84
C PHE A 42 -10.14 -12.95 -12.28
N ILE A 43 -11.39 -13.40 -12.47
CA ILE A 43 -12.00 -13.54 -13.79
C ILE A 43 -12.44 -12.16 -14.26
N GLU A 44 -13.19 -11.46 -13.41
CA GLU A 44 -13.66 -10.10 -13.64
C GLU A 44 -12.58 -9.04 -13.35
N GLN A 45 -11.43 -9.46 -12.83
CA GLN A 45 -10.28 -8.62 -12.50
C GLN A 45 -10.62 -7.52 -11.48
N ILE A 46 -11.41 -7.85 -10.46
CA ILE A 46 -11.86 -6.92 -9.43
C ILE A 46 -11.17 -7.24 -8.11
N CYS A 47 -10.55 -6.23 -7.51
CA CYS A 47 -9.98 -6.28 -6.17
C CYS A 47 -10.33 -5.01 -5.40
N ALA A 48 -11.30 -5.12 -4.50
CA ALA A 48 -11.81 -3.98 -3.76
C ALA A 48 -11.87 -4.26 -2.26
N GLY A 49 -11.79 -3.21 -1.47
CA GLY A 49 -11.88 -3.30 -0.03
C GLY A 49 -11.54 -2.00 0.69
N ASN A 50 -11.24 -2.15 1.97
CA ASN A 50 -10.94 -1.04 2.86
C ASN A 50 -9.60 -1.24 3.58
N PHE A 51 -9.05 -0.14 4.10
CA PHE A 51 -7.81 -0.18 4.86
C PHE A 51 -7.76 0.92 5.91
N SER A 52 -6.97 0.67 6.95
CA SER A 52 -6.56 1.68 7.93
C SER A 52 -5.05 1.57 8.11
N ALA A 53 -4.33 2.69 8.19
CA ALA A 53 -2.88 2.66 8.34
C ALA A 53 -2.31 3.95 8.92
N LYS A 54 -1.24 3.82 9.69
CA LYS A 54 -0.36 4.92 10.09
C LYS A 54 0.84 4.98 9.15
N LEU A 55 1.15 6.17 8.67
CA LEU A 55 2.30 6.38 7.80
C LEU A 55 3.25 7.37 8.49
N LYS A 56 4.56 7.09 8.40
CA LYS A 56 5.62 7.96 8.92
C LYS A 56 6.21 8.76 7.76
N ASN A 57 6.50 10.04 7.99
CA ASN A 57 7.29 10.81 7.06
C ASN A 57 8.69 10.17 6.92
N GLU A 58 9.16 10.00 5.69
CA GLU A 58 10.46 9.39 5.39
C GLU A 58 11.63 10.20 5.97
N MET A 59 11.46 11.52 6.13
CA MET A 59 12.48 12.45 6.63
C MET A 59 12.35 12.76 8.13
N ASP A 60 11.21 12.44 8.75
CA ASP A 60 10.95 12.65 10.19
C ASP A 60 9.98 11.60 10.72
N GLU A 61 10.49 10.59 11.42
CA GLU A 61 9.67 9.47 11.91
C GLU A 61 8.63 9.83 12.97
N ASN A 62 8.75 11.03 13.57
CA ASN A 62 7.78 11.54 14.55
C ASN A 62 6.59 12.24 13.88
N ASP A 63 6.72 12.62 12.61
CA ASP A 63 5.64 13.16 11.78
C ASP A 63 4.82 12.00 11.22
N ILE A 64 3.72 11.69 11.92
CA ILE A 64 2.85 10.55 11.63
C ILE A 64 1.49 11.05 11.15
N ILE A 65 1.03 10.48 10.04
CA ILE A 65 -0.35 10.62 9.57
C ILE A 65 -1.10 9.31 9.74
N GLU A 66 -2.42 9.38 9.86
CA GLU A 66 -3.29 8.22 10.04
C GLU A 66 -4.43 8.26 9.01
N ILE A 67 -4.52 7.20 8.23
CA ILE A 67 -5.67 6.91 7.36
C ILE A 67 -6.59 5.99 8.16
N LYS A 68 -7.77 6.50 8.54
CA LYS A 68 -8.73 5.75 9.36
C LYS A 68 -9.66 4.86 8.53
N ASN A 69 -10.16 5.40 7.42
CA ASN A 69 -11.19 4.76 6.59
C ASN A 69 -10.82 4.86 5.11
N GLY A 70 -9.70 4.24 4.72
CA GLY A 70 -9.27 4.15 3.33
C GLY A 70 -10.11 3.12 2.57
N GLN A 71 -10.37 3.37 1.29
CA GLN A 71 -11.02 2.43 0.37
C GLN A 71 -10.16 2.28 -0.87
N PHE A 72 -10.17 1.09 -1.46
CA PHE A 72 -9.50 0.82 -2.72
C PHE A 72 -10.39 -0.01 -3.64
N ASP A 73 -10.21 0.23 -4.93
CA ASP A 73 -10.77 -0.55 -6.02
C ASP A 73 -9.71 -0.63 -7.11
N LEU A 74 -9.19 -1.82 -7.34
CA LEU A 74 -8.00 -2.09 -8.14
C LEU A 74 -8.26 -3.29 -9.05
N ILE A 75 -7.50 -3.34 -10.14
CA ILE A 75 -7.47 -4.51 -11.01
C ILE A 75 -6.52 -5.56 -10.43
N CYS A 76 -7.01 -6.76 -10.16
CA CYS A 76 -6.17 -7.93 -9.88
C CYS A 76 -6.07 -8.83 -11.11
N THR A 77 -4.85 -9.24 -11.46
CA THR A 77 -4.60 -10.19 -12.54
C THR A 77 -4.05 -11.50 -11.98
N ILE A 78 -4.30 -12.58 -12.70
CA ILE A 78 -3.65 -13.87 -12.43
C ILE A 78 -2.12 -13.65 -12.59
N PRO A 79 -1.30 -14.15 -11.66
CA PRO A 79 0.16 -14.03 -11.72
C PRO A 79 0.79 -14.74 -12.92
#